data_AF-A0A317SV96-F1
#
_entry.id   AF-A0A317SV96-F1
#
_cell.length_a   1.000
_cell.length_b   1.000
_cell.length_c   1.000
_cell.angle_alpha   90.00
_cell.angle_beta   90.00
_cell.angle_gamma   90.00
#
_symmetry.space_group_name_H-M   'P 1'
#
loop_
_entity.id
_entity.type
_entity.pdbx_description
1 polymer ?
#
loop_
_entity_poly.entity_id
_entity_poly.type
_entity_poly.pdbx_seq_one_letter_code
_entity_poly.pdbx_strand_id
1 'polypeptide(L)'
;MMAKNVTESCIFEHSGGPYGENLYGSSGGNAKSAVDAFADEVKNYRNENLIWNGNSPKTKDGTVIGHYTQVAWKDTVKVACATSDQRCNFPGGAMWFVVCEYWPPGNVISSNENLYQKNV
;
A
#
# COMPACT_ATOMS: atom_id res chain seq x y z
N MET A 1 -17.07 -0.59 6.09
CA MET A 1 -15.87 -0.40 5.25
C MET A 1 -14.69 -0.82 6.10
N MET A 2 -13.88 -1.78 5.67
CA MET A 2 -12.85 -2.37 6.53
C MET A 2 -11.73 -1.36 6.84
N ALA A 3 -11.33 -0.54 5.88
CA ALA A 3 -10.30 0.51 6.06
C ALA A 3 -10.55 1.42 7.28
N LYS A 4 -11.81 1.80 7.57
CA LYS A 4 -12.15 2.60 8.76
C LYS A 4 -11.83 1.85 10.05
N ASN A 5 -12.27 0.59 10.14
CA ASN A 5 -12.01 -0.26 11.30
C ASN A 5 -10.50 -0.47 11.51
N VAL A 6 -9.72 -0.60 10.42
CA VAL A 6 -8.25 -0.69 10.50
C VAL A 6 -7.67 0.59 11.08
N THR A 7 -8.09 1.76 10.59
CA THR A 7 -7.61 3.05 11.12
C THR A 7 -7.97 3.29 12.59
N GLU A 8 -9.11 2.77 13.06
CA GLU A 8 -9.55 2.87 14.46
C GLU A 8 -8.69 2.06 15.43
N SER A 9 -8.04 0.99 14.96
CA SER A 9 -7.16 0.17 15.80
C SER A 9 -5.94 0.96 16.32
N CYS A 10 -5.51 1.98 15.57
CA CYS A 10 -4.24 2.66 15.80
C CYS A 10 -3.04 1.70 15.95
N ILE A 11 -3.06 0.58 15.23
CA ILE A 11 -1.95 -0.35 15.09
C ILE A 11 -1.42 -0.22 13.66
N PHE A 12 -0.14 0.13 13.51
CA PHE A 12 0.49 0.27 12.19
C PHE A 12 0.88 -1.10 11.62
N GLU A 13 -0.11 -1.90 11.30
CA GLU A 13 0.04 -3.25 10.77
C GLU A 13 -1.07 -3.55 9.75
N HIS A 14 -0.76 -4.41 8.79
CA HIS A 14 -1.75 -4.84 7.81
C HIS A 14 -2.87 -5.66 8.45
N SER A 15 -4.10 -5.46 8.01
CA SER A 15 -5.28 -6.09 8.61
C SER A 15 -5.36 -7.61 8.39
N GLY A 16 -4.62 -8.15 7.42
CA GLY A 16 -4.72 -9.55 6.99
C GLY A 16 -6.06 -9.90 6.32
N GLY A 17 -6.88 -8.88 6.00
CA GLY A 17 -8.15 -9.04 5.31
C GLY A 17 -8.01 -9.52 3.86
N PRO A 18 -9.14 -9.74 3.17
CA PRO A 18 -9.13 -10.23 1.79
C PRO A 18 -8.76 -9.16 0.74
N TYR A 19 -8.58 -7.90 1.15
CA TYR A 19 -8.28 -6.77 0.27
C TYR A 19 -6.78 -6.54 0.13
N GLY A 20 -6.36 -5.94 -0.98
CA GLY A 20 -5.03 -5.32 -1.03
C GLY A 20 -5.04 -4.10 -0.10
N GLU A 21 -3.91 -3.73 0.48
CA GLU A 21 -3.89 -2.68 1.51
C GLU A 21 -2.60 -1.88 1.47
N ASN A 22 -2.71 -0.55 1.47
CA ASN A 22 -1.60 0.37 1.68
C ASN A 22 -1.84 1.17 2.96
N LEU A 23 -0.78 1.35 3.75
CA LEU A 23 -0.79 2.03 5.05
C LEU A 23 0.08 3.29 5.01
N TYR A 24 -0.38 4.38 5.63
CA TYR A 24 0.37 5.63 5.67
C TYR A 24 0.20 6.34 7.02
N GLY A 25 1.32 6.70 7.64
CA GLY A 25 1.38 7.48 8.88
C GLY A 25 2.04 8.83 8.61
N SER A 26 1.37 9.93 8.97
CA SER A 26 1.90 11.29 8.76
C SER A 26 1.37 12.30 9.77
N SER A 27 2.17 13.32 10.11
CA SER A 27 1.76 14.40 11.02
C SER A 27 0.65 15.30 10.45
N GLY A 28 0.53 15.37 9.12
CA GLY A 28 -0.49 16.12 8.37
C GLY A 28 -1.31 15.25 7.40
N GLY A 29 -1.27 13.93 7.57
CA GLY A 29 -1.77 12.97 6.60
C GLY A 29 -3.28 13.06 6.35
N ASN A 30 -3.63 13.02 5.07
CA ASN A 30 -4.97 12.73 4.56
C ASN A 30 -4.86 11.70 3.42
N ALA A 31 -6.00 11.21 2.92
CA ALA A 31 -6.05 10.24 1.84
C ALA A 31 -5.25 10.66 0.59
N LYS A 32 -5.30 11.94 0.20
CA LYS A 32 -4.55 12.43 -0.96
C LYS A 32 -3.04 12.32 -0.74
N SER A 33 -2.52 12.82 0.39
CA SER A 33 -1.08 12.74 0.67
C SER A 33 -0.58 11.30 0.78
N ALA A 34 -1.42 10.38 1.27
CA ALA A 34 -1.09 8.96 1.32
C ALA A 34 -0.96 8.39 -0.10
N VAL A 35 -1.94 8.63 -0.96
CA VAL A 35 -1.92 8.18 -2.36
C VAL A 35 -0.77 8.81 -3.14
N ASP A 36 -0.50 10.10 -2.96
CA ASP A 36 0.67 10.76 -3.57
C ASP A 36 1.97 10.07 -3.14
N ALA A 37 2.12 9.75 -1.85
CA ALA A 37 3.31 9.05 -1.33
C ALA A 37 3.43 7.60 -1.85
N PHE A 38 2.31 6.88 -1.94
CA PHE A 38 2.28 5.54 -2.54
C PHE A 38 2.69 5.59 -4.00
N ALA A 39 2.16 6.54 -4.76
CA ALA A 39 2.45 6.71 -6.18
C ALA A 39 3.91 7.13 -6.42
N ASP A 40 4.50 7.91 -5.52
CA ASP A 40 5.87 8.42 -5.62
C ASP A 40 6.94 7.31 -5.65
N GLU A 41 6.63 6.10 -5.17
CA GLU A 41 7.52 4.94 -5.30
C GLU A 41 7.80 4.56 -6.77
N VAL A 42 7.01 5.05 -7.74
CA VAL A 42 7.31 4.94 -9.18
C VAL A 42 8.71 5.42 -9.54
N LYS A 43 9.25 6.39 -8.79
CA LYS A 43 10.61 6.91 -8.98
C LYS A 43 11.67 5.80 -8.87
N ASN A 44 11.39 4.76 -8.09
CA ASN A 44 12.25 3.60 -7.86
C ASN A 44 11.85 2.36 -8.69
N TYR A 45 10.71 2.42 -9.41
CA TYR A 45 10.25 1.32 -10.26
C TYR A 45 11.09 1.25 -11.56
N ARG A 46 12.00 0.28 -11.63
CA ARG A 46 12.84 -0.02 -12.82
C ARG A 46 12.84 -1.51 -13.05
N ASN A 47 12.36 -1.96 -14.21
CA ASN A 47 12.11 -3.38 -14.51
C ASN A 47 13.30 -4.30 -14.20
N GLU A 48 14.52 -3.84 -14.51
CA GLU A 48 15.77 -4.57 -14.29
C GLU A 48 16.21 -4.68 -12.82
N ASN A 49 15.57 -3.93 -11.92
CA ASN A 49 15.94 -3.82 -10.52
C ASN A 49 14.84 -4.31 -9.55
N LEU A 50 13.82 -5.03 -10.01
CA LEU A 50 12.73 -5.51 -9.17
C LEU A 50 12.96 -6.93 -8.65
N ILE A 51 12.52 -7.17 -7.42
CA ILE A 51 12.39 -8.47 -6.77
C ILE A 51 10.92 -8.66 -6.39
N TRP A 52 10.31 -9.73 -6.89
CA TRP A 52 8.94 -10.13 -6.62
C TRP A 52 8.91 -11.34 -5.68
N ASN A 53 9.30 -11.12 -4.41
CA ASN A 53 9.30 -12.16 -3.38
C ASN A 53 8.02 -12.04 -2.54
N GLY A 54 7.06 -12.93 -2.76
CA GLY A 54 5.75 -12.85 -2.10
C GLY A 54 4.91 -11.68 -2.63
N ASN A 55 3.87 -11.31 -1.87
CA ASN A 55 2.98 -10.19 -2.22
C ASN A 55 3.57 -8.81 -1.81
N SER A 56 4.90 -8.68 -1.77
CA SER A 56 5.60 -7.49 -1.26
C SER A 56 6.78 -7.15 -2.17
N PRO A 57 6.51 -6.63 -3.38
CA PRO A 57 7.56 -6.34 -4.33
C PRO A 57 8.45 -5.20 -3.83
N LYS A 58 9.73 -5.30 -4.17
CA LYS A 58 10.79 -4.39 -3.72
C LYS A 58 11.87 -4.30 -4.78
N THR A 59 12.76 -3.33 -4.69
CA THR A 59 13.97 -3.29 -5.52
C THR A 59 15.06 -4.23 -4.97
N LYS A 60 16.12 -4.51 -5.75
CA LYS A 60 17.23 -5.37 -5.29
C LYS A 60 17.96 -4.85 -4.06
N ASP A 61 17.96 -3.53 -3.85
CA ASP A 61 18.52 -2.88 -2.65
C ASP A 61 17.54 -2.87 -1.44
N GLY A 62 16.34 -3.43 -1.59
CA GLY A 62 15.34 -3.52 -0.54
C GLY A 62 14.37 -2.35 -0.46
N THR A 63 14.45 -1.37 -1.37
CA THR A 63 13.50 -0.24 -1.40
C THR A 63 12.08 -0.73 -1.69
N VAL A 64 11.11 -0.23 -0.93
CA VAL A 64 9.70 -0.57 -1.07
C VAL A 64 9.14 0.05 -2.35
N ILE A 65 8.46 -0.78 -3.14
CA ILE A 65 7.69 -0.37 -4.34
C ILE A 65 6.29 -0.99 -4.34
N GLY A 66 5.93 -1.68 -3.25
CA GLY A 66 4.66 -2.38 -3.05
C GLY A 66 3.45 -1.46 -3.07
N HIS A 67 3.59 -0.23 -2.58
CA HIS A 67 2.48 0.70 -2.54
C HIS A 67 2.17 1.22 -3.94
N TYR A 68 3.19 1.60 -4.72
CA TYR A 68 3.00 2.04 -6.11
C TYR A 68 2.41 0.92 -6.97
N THR A 69 2.99 -0.28 -6.90
CA THR A 69 2.53 -1.43 -7.69
C THR A 69 1.08 -1.80 -7.38
N GLN A 70 0.63 -1.65 -6.13
CA GLN A 70 -0.78 -1.79 -5.78
C GLN A 70 -1.65 -0.65 -6.36
N VAL A 71 -1.19 0.60 -6.31
CA VAL A 71 -1.92 1.76 -6.88
C VAL A 71 -2.10 1.62 -8.40
N ALA A 72 -1.06 1.16 -9.10
CA ALA A 72 -1.06 1.00 -10.56
C ALA A 72 -1.57 -0.37 -11.01
N TRP A 73 -2.04 -1.22 -10.09
CA TRP A 73 -2.44 -2.59 -10.44
C TRP A 73 -3.67 -2.62 -11.35
N LYS A 74 -3.48 -3.07 -12.59
CA LYS A 74 -4.47 -3.05 -13.67
C LYS A 74 -5.80 -3.73 -13.33
N ASP A 75 -5.74 -4.84 -12.60
CA ASP A 75 -6.94 -5.63 -12.28
C ASP A 75 -7.66 -5.12 -11.03
N THR A 76 -7.08 -4.18 -10.29
CA THR A 76 -7.74 -3.53 -9.15
C THR A 76 -8.74 -2.50 -9.68
N VAL A 77 -10.02 -2.68 -9.37
CA VAL A 77 -11.12 -1.87 -9.94
C VAL A 77 -11.84 -1.02 -8.90
N LYS A 78 -11.58 -1.26 -7.62
CA LYS A 78 -12.17 -0.51 -6.50
C LYS A 78 -11.09 -0.16 -5.51
N VAL A 79 -11.19 1.06 -4.98
CA VAL A 79 -10.37 1.54 -3.87
C VAL A 79 -11.27 2.23 -2.85
N ALA A 80 -10.98 2.01 -1.57
CA ALA A 80 -11.62 2.70 -0.47
C ALA A 80 -10.57 3.11 0.56
N CYS A 81 -10.49 4.40 0.87
CA CYS A 81 -9.55 4.92 1.86
C CYS A 81 -10.27 5.45 3.09
N ALA A 82 -9.66 5.30 4.26
CA ALA A 82 -10.07 5.93 5.50
C ALA A 82 -8.88 6.66 6.13
N THR A 83 -9.16 7.75 6.83
CA THR A 83 -8.22 8.43 7.73
C THR A 83 -8.75 8.27 9.13
N SER A 84 -7.88 8.01 10.11
CA SER A 84 -8.25 7.88 11.51
C SER A 84 -8.93 9.14 12.04
N ASP A 85 -9.90 8.97 12.95
CA ASP A 85 -10.64 10.09 13.56
C ASP A 85 -9.79 10.88 14.57
N GLN A 86 -8.64 10.33 14.96
CA GLN A 86 -7.65 10.93 15.85
C GLN A 86 -6.23 10.57 15.43
N ARG A 87 -5.24 11.29 15.99
CA ARG A 87 -3.84 10.91 15.85
C ARG A 87 -3.56 9.64 16.67
N CYS A 88 -2.98 8.65 16.02
CA CYS A 88 -2.50 7.42 16.61
C CYS A 88 -1.07 7.62 17.14
N ASN A 89 -0.74 6.97 18.26
CA ASN A 89 0.60 7.04 18.83
C ASN A 89 1.48 5.94 18.22
N PHE A 90 2.27 6.30 17.21
CA PHE A 90 3.19 5.39 16.53
C PHE A 90 4.64 5.65 16.95
N PRO A 91 5.58 4.73 16.64
CA PRO A 91 7.00 5.04 16.72
C PRO A 91 7.32 6.32 15.94
N GLY A 92 7.92 7.31 16.60
CA GLY A 92 8.19 8.63 16.01
C GLY A 92 7.16 9.71 16.32
N GLY A 93 6.05 9.39 17.00
CA GLY A 93 5.12 10.35 17.58
C GLY A 93 3.66 10.20 17.14
N ALA A 94 2.83 11.15 17.54
CA ALA A 94 1.41 11.18 17.22
C ALA A 94 1.19 11.55 15.73
N MET A 95 0.60 10.65 14.96
CA MET A 95 0.40 10.80 13.51
C MET A 95 -1.04 10.44 13.12
N TRP A 96 -1.54 11.04 12.03
CA TRP A 96 -2.75 10.55 11.37
C TRP A 96 -2.44 9.23 10.68
N PHE A 97 -3.38 8.29 10.76
CA PHE A 97 -3.27 6.98 10.13
C PHE A 97 -4.23 6.88 8.96
N VAL A 98 -3.72 6.53 7.79
CA VAL A 98 -4.50 6.35 6.58
C VAL A 98 -4.33 4.92 6.08
N VAL A 99 -5.45 4.30 5.75
CA VAL A 99 -5.51 2.97 5.15
C VAL A 99 -6.26 3.09 3.84
N CYS A 100 -5.73 2.54 2.76
CA CYS A 100 -6.43 2.37 1.49
C CYS A 100 -6.52 0.88 1.17
N GLU A 101 -7.74 0.39 0.95
CA GLU A 101 -8.03 -0.99 0.56
C GLU A 101 -8.38 -1.09 -0.92
N TYR A 102 -7.95 -2.18 -1.56
CA TYR A 102 -8.01 -2.39 -3.00
C TYR A 102 -8.69 -3.72 -3.34
N TRP A 103 -9.60 -3.70 -4.32
CA TRP A 103 -10.30 -4.91 -4.77
C TRP A 103 -10.42 -5.03 -6.29
N PRO A 104 -10.14 -6.22 -6.87
CA PRO A 104 -9.33 -7.31 -6.31
C PRO A 104 -7.96 -6.86 -5.78
N PRO A 105 -7.33 -7.61 -4.83
CA PRO A 105 -5.99 -7.30 -4.35
C PRO A 105 -4.97 -7.31 -5.50
N GLY A 106 -4.06 -6.35 -5.48
CA GLY A 106 -2.88 -6.34 -6.35
C GLY A 106 -1.72 -7.13 -5.74
N ASN A 107 -0.58 -7.12 -6.41
CA ASN A 107 0.64 -7.80 -5.95
C ASN A 107 0.45 -9.31 -5.69
N VAL A 108 -0.48 -9.97 -6.38
CA VAL A 108 -0.84 -11.39 -6.12
C VAL A 108 -0.03 -12.37 -6.97
N ILE A 109 0.74 -13.21 -6.25
CA ILE A 109 1.06 -14.64 -6.47
C ILE A 109 0.47 -15.46 -7.68
N SER A 110 0.45 -15.06 -8.96
CA SER A 110 0.27 -16.02 -10.07
C SER A 110 1.57 -16.75 -10.46
N SER A 111 1.46 -18.02 -10.87
CA SER A 111 2.56 -18.95 -11.20
C SER A 111 3.43 -18.55 -12.40
N ASN A 112 3.12 -17.44 -13.08
CA ASN A 112 3.94 -16.88 -14.15
C ASN A 112 4.60 -15.60 -13.62
N GLU A 113 5.89 -15.67 -13.28
CA GLU A 113 6.70 -14.56 -12.71
C GLU A 113 6.65 -13.26 -13.54
N ASN A 114 6.27 -13.34 -14.82
CA ASN A 114 6.14 -12.20 -15.72
C ASN A 114 4.76 -11.52 -15.74
N LEU A 115 3.74 -12.06 -15.05
CA LEU A 115 2.40 -11.45 -15.06
C LEU A 115 2.32 -10.16 -14.25
N TYR A 116 3.09 -10.06 -13.16
CA TYR A 116 3.10 -8.86 -12.29
C TYR A 116 3.62 -7.63 -13.00
N GLN A 117 4.74 -7.76 -13.73
CA GLN A 117 5.34 -6.66 -14.48
C GLN A 117 4.43 -6.15 -15.61
N LYS A 118 3.49 -6.98 -16.07
CA LYS A 118 2.50 -6.62 -17.11
C LYS A 118 1.21 -6.04 -16.53
N ASN A 119 1.01 -6.19 -15.22
CA ASN A 119 -0.19 -5.77 -14.50
C ASN A 119 0.00 -4.46 -13.73
N VAL A 120 1.18 -3.84 -13.84
CA VAL A 120 1.53 -2.51 -13.31
C VAL A 120 1.88 -1.63 -14.50
#